data_AF-A0A0F9CD23-F1
#
_entry.id   AF-A0A0F9CD23-F1
#
_cell.length_a   1.000
_cell.length_b   1.000
_cell.length_c   1.000
_cell.angle_alpha   90.00
_cell.angle_beta   90.00
_cell.angle_gamma   90.00
#
_symmetry.space_group_name_H-M   'P 1'
#
loop_
_entity.id
_entity.type
_entity.pdbx_description
1 polymer ?
#
loop_
_entity_poly.entity_id
_entity_poly.type
_entity_poly.pdbx_seq_one_letter_code
_entity_poly.pdbx_strand_id
1 'polypeptide(L)'
;MDNYMIRIALVYMMVILAVGCIDVDAQGGSDDVPLIQEFGEGGNTQMLYDRRQRPQSLFYNDLAYIVYNGGANTINPKKGENTYPHIITYNPKTKELSIPIKLAEKNGRDQHFTPVIWMDKDDYIHLLYGCHNTKRYTHLVTKQPGDIGTSADDWKTLPEIADAISYPTVYNISGGRQLIYYRGDRHRSNWMYNISEDNGVTWSPPYIVTDLNNAEDLKITDETTKAEHEFIDETSSYQSVCLSKDGNFLHVAFSQYDDNKKGLPEKFINNRYGTDYNLGIKYNLYYLKVDLSNNEVTNYEGDLLTTPMDLAYANAHCRIWNTDERGSGKPAFVNVDENGDPTFI
;
A
#
# COMPACT_ATOMS: atom_id res chain seq x y z
N MET A 1 -38.98 -69.52 -18.73
CA MET A 1 -39.96 -68.50 -18.32
C MET A 1 -39.20 -67.23 -18.01
N ASP A 2 -39.34 -66.30 -18.93
CA ASP A 2 -39.59 -64.87 -18.70
C ASP A 2 -38.48 -63.92 -18.21
N ASN A 3 -38.38 -62.86 -19.03
CA ASN A 3 -38.12 -61.44 -18.75
C ASN A 3 -36.65 -60.97 -18.71
N TYR A 4 -36.10 -60.54 -19.86
CA TYR A 4 -36.12 -59.16 -20.43
C TYR A 4 -35.54 -58.11 -19.46
N MET A 5 -34.24 -57.80 -19.45
CA MET A 5 -33.47 -56.95 -20.38
C MET A 5 -34.16 -55.62 -20.76
N ILE A 6 -33.75 -54.53 -20.11
CA ILE A 6 -33.97 -53.16 -20.59
C ILE A 6 -32.61 -52.48 -20.74
N ARG A 7 -32.18 -52.30 -22.00
CA ARG A 7 -31.26 -51.25 -22.44
C ARG A 7 -32.12 -50.23 -23.17
N ILE A 8 -31.99 -48.95 -22.85
CA ILE A 8 -32.60 -47.87 -23.66
C ILE A 8 -31.48 -46.94 -24.10
N ALA A 9 -31.34 -46.83 -25.42
CA ALA A 9 -30.70 -45.74 -26.10
C ALA A 9 -31.66 -45.20 -27.17
N LEU A 10 -31.84 -43.87 -27.12
CA LEU A 10 -31.96 -42.93 -28.24
C LEU A 10 -33.24 -42.86 -29.12
N VAL A 11 -33.80 -41.63 -29.09
CA VAL A 11 -34.10 -40.72 -30.24
C VAL A 11 -35.57 -40.50 -30.66
N TYR A 12 -35.98 -39.25 -30.39
CA TYR A 12 -36.85 -38.30 -31.11
C TYR A 12 -38.20 -38.73 -31.71
N MET A 13 -39.25 -38.00 -31.30
CA MET A 13 -40.21 -37.45 -32.26
C MET A 13 -40.84 -36.15 -31.74
N MET A 14 -40.78 -35.11 -32.60
CA MET A 14 -41.43 -33.81 -32.45
C MET A 14 -42.95 -33.93 -32.41
N VAL A 15 -43.61 -33.11 -31.58
CA VAL A 15 -44.96 -32.62 -31.84
C VAL A 15 -44.97 -31.11 -31.66
N ILE A 16 -45.28 -30.41 -32.76
CA ILE A 16 -45.57 -28.98 -32.82
C ILE A 16 -47.00 -28.78 -32.37
N LEU A 17 -47.23 -27.88 -31.41
CA LEU A 17 -48.51 -27.19 -31.24
C LEU A 17 -48.22 -25.71 -30.99
N ALA A 18 -48.53 -24.91 -32.00
CA ALA A 18 -48.53 -23.47 -31.95
C ALA A 18 -49.73 -22.97 -31.15
N VAL A 19 -49.49 -22.14 -30.14
CA VAL A 19 -50.50 -21.22 -29.58
C VAL A 19 -49.81 -19.89 -29.32
N GLY A 20 -50.26 -18.88 -30.07
CA GLY A 20 -50.17 -17.43 -29.85
C GLY A 20 -48.97 -16.88 -29.09
N CYS A 21 -48.03 -16.27 -29.83
CA CYS A 21 -47.18 -15.23 -29.26
C CYS A 21 -48.08 -14.12 -28.72
N ILE A 22 -48.20 -14.05 -27.40
CA ILE A 22 -48.51 -12.80 -26.73
C ILE A 22 -47.23 -11.99 -26.86
N ASP A 23 -47.30 -10.90 -27.62
CA ASP A 23 -46.29 -9.85 -27.58
C ASP A 23 -46.28 -9.30 -26.15
N VAL A 24 -45.43 -9.90 -25.32
CA VAL A 24 -44.93 -9.23 -24.14
C VAL A 24 -43.84 -8.33 -24.68
N ASP A 25 -44.16 -7.03 -24.79
CA ASP A 25 -43.16 -5.97 -24.92
C ASP A 25 -42.09 -6.21 -23.85
N ALA A 26 -40.97 -6.79 -24.28
CA ALA A 26 -39.74 -6.80 -23.52
C ALA A 26 -39.29 -5.34 -23.48
N GLN A 27 -39.72 -4.63 -22.42
CA GLN A 27 -39.16 -3.33 -22.08
C GLN A 27 -37.64 -3.46 -22.07
N GLY A 28 -37.01 -2.61 -22.89
CA GLY A 28 -35.62 -2.73 -23.29
C GLY A 28 -34.67 -2.92 -22.13
N GLY A 29 -33.96 -4.05 -22.13
CA GLY A 29 -32.60 -4.06 -21.62
C GLY A 29 -31.77 -3.29 -22.63
N SER A 30 -31.26 -2.12 -22.25
CA SER A 30 -30.18 -1.53 -23.02
C SER A 30 -29.04 -2.55 -23.04
N ASP A 31 -28.60 -2.93 -24.23
CA ASP A 31 -27.30 -3.57 -24.46
C ASP A 31 -26.19 -2.55 -24.15
N ASP A 32 -26.20 -1.96 -22.94
CA ASP A 32 -25.17 -1.03 -22.49
C ASP A 32 -23.90 -1.84 -22.22
N VAL A 33 -23.13 -2.02 -23.29
CA VAL A 33 -21.74 -2.43 -23.20
C VAL A 33 -21.05 -1.45 -22.24
N PRO A 34 -20.41 -1.93 -21.16
CA PRO A 34 -19.73 -1.06 -20.21
C PRO A 34 -18.75 -0.16 -20.96
N LEU A 35 -18.86 1.15 -20.78
CA LEU A 35 -17.87 2.09 -21.31
C LEU A 35 -16.54 1.82 -20.59
N ILE A 36 -15.61 1.18 -21.29
CA ILE A 36 -14.23 1.02 -20.83
C ILE A 36 -13.52 2.34 -21.07
N GLN A 37 -13.06 2.97 -19.98
CA GLN A 37 -12.28 4.19 -20.04
C GLN A 37 -10.94 3.97 -19.35
N GLU A 38 -9.86 4.09 -20.12
CA GLU A 38 -8.51 3.96 -19.61
C GLU A 38 -8.05 5.31 -19.06
N PHE A 39 -7.51 5.34 -17.83
CA PHE A 39 -7.00 6.56 -17.22
C PHE A 39 -5.51 6.80 -17.49
N GLY A 40 -4.82 5.83 -18.07
CA GLY A 40 -3.42 5.94 -18.46
C GLY A 40 -2.87 4.65 -19.05
N GLU A 41 -1.73 4.77 -19.71
CA GLU A 41 -1.05 3.69 -20.42
C GLU A 41 0.43 3.62 -20.04
N GLY A 42 1.09 2.52 -20.42
CA GLY A 42 2.53 2.36 -20.25
C GLY A 42 2.98 2.36 -18.78
N GLY A 43 2.18 1.73 -17.90
CA GLY A 43 2.53 1.54 -16.49
C GLY A 43 3.61 0.48 -16.27
N ASN A 44 4.17 0.48 -15.06
CA ASN A 44 5.07 -0.59 -14.60
C ASN A 44 4.23 -1.80 -14.12
N THR A 45 4.85 -2.84 -13.55
CA THR A 45 4.13 -4.02 -13.01
C THR A 45 2.98 -3.64 -12.06
N GLN A 46 3.14 -2.55 -11.33
CA GLN A 46 2.17 -1.93 -10.42
C GLN A 46 2.04 -0.43 -10.74
N MET A 47 1.27 -0.12 -11.78
CA MET A 47 0.90 1.26 -12.16
C MET A 47 0.31 2.06 -10.98
N LEU A 48 -0.41 1.34 -10.12
CA LEU A 48 -0.81 1.75 -8.78
C LEU A 48 -0.17 0.80 -7.76
N TYR A 49 0.09 1.29 -6.56
CA TYR A 49 0.66 0.51 -5.47
C TYR A 49 -0.46 0.01 -4.52
N ASP A 50 -0.12 -0.93 -3.63
CA ASP A 50 -1.05 -1.39 -2.60
C ASP A 50 -1.12 -0.43 -1.40
N ARG A 51 -1.87 -0.83 -0.36
CA ARG A 51 -2.16 -0.01 0.84
C ARG A 51 -0.93 0.47 1.61
N ARG A 52 0.27 -0.05 1.33
CA ARG A 52 1.52 0.44 1.90
C ARG A 52 1.87 1.85 1.41
N GLN A 53 1.37 2.26 0.24
CA GLN A 53 1.72 3.54 -0.38
C GLN A 53 0.45 4.26 -0.87
N ARG A 54 -0.02 5.22 -0.08
CA ARG A 54 -1.34 5.86 -0.28
C ARG A 54 -1.40 7.27 0.35
N PRO A 55 -2.36 8.13 -0.02
CA PRO A 55 -3.40 7.95 -1.04
C PRO A 55 -2.82 7.99 -2.45
N GLN A 56 -3.49 7.32 -3.39
CA GLN A 56 -3.22 7.48 -4.83
C GLN A 56 -4.37 8.17 -5.57
N SER A 57 -5.38 8.57 -4.83
CA SER A 57 -6.47 9.39 -5.30
C SER A 57 -7.05 10.20 -4.14
N LEU A 58 -7.68 11.31 -4.48
CA LEU A 58 -8.51 12.10 -3.56
C LEU A 58 -9.73 12.61 -4.31
N PHE A 59 -10.82 12.86 -3.58
CA PHE A 59 -12.04 13.43 -4.13
C PHE A 59 -12.22 14.84 -3.58
N TYR A 60 -12.29 15.83 -4.47
CA TYR A 60 -12.38 17.24 -4.11
C TYR A 60 -13.11 18.03 -5.21
N ASN A 61 -13.98 18.97 -4.83
CA ASN A 61 -14.79 19.78 -5.76
C ASN A 61 -15.45 18.98 -6.89
N ASP A 62 -16.14 17.88 -6.52
CA ASP A 62 -16.81 16.95 -7.43
C ASP A 62 -15.88 16.21 -8.44
N LEU A 63 -14.56 16.29 -8.27
CA LEU A 63 -13.57 15.62 -9.10
C LEU A 63 -12.79 14.58 -8.29
N ALA A 64 -12.57 13.42 -8.90
CA ALA A 64 -11.59 12.45 -8.42
C ALA A 64 -10.24 12.75 -9.08
N TYR A 65 -9.25 13.13 -8.29
CA TYR A 65 -7.86 13.27 -8.72
C TYR A 65 -7.18 11.92 -8.54
N ILE A 66 -6.47 11.45 -9.56
CA ILE A 66 -5.84 10.12 -9.58
C ILE A 66 -4.37 10.31 -9.98
N VAL A 67 -3.47 9.69 -9.22
CA VAL A 67 -2.04 9.72 -9.52
C VAL A 67 -1.51 8.32 -9.77
N TYR A 68 -0.63 8.19 -10.75
CA TYR A 68 -0.12 6.90 -11.21
C TYR A 68 1.23 7.04 -11.89
N ASN A 69 1.93 5.92 -12.09
CA ASN A 69 3.13 5.86 -12.93
C ASN A 69 2.79 5.30 -14.31
N GLY A 70 3.06 6.05 -15.37
CA GLY A 70 2.74 5.66 -16.75
C GLY A 70 3.70 6.23 -17.79
N GLY A 71 3.35 6.12 -19.07
CA GLY A 71 4.10 6.74 -20.18
C GLY A 71 5.36 5.99 -20.63
N ALA A 72 5.49 4.70 -20.33
CA ALA A 72 6.55 3.87 -20.92
C ALA A 72 6.36 3.69 -22.43
N ASN A 73 7.41 3.94 -23.22
CA ASN A 73 7.38 3.86 -24.69
C ASN A 73 7.27 2.42 -25.25
N THR A 74 7.62 1.41 -24.46
CA THR A 74 7.54 -0.01 -24.84
C THR A 74 7.18 -0.86 -23.63
N ILE A 75 6.26 -1.81 -23.76
CA ILE A 75 6.06 -2.81 -22.72
C ILE A 75 7.14 -3.89 -22.92
N ASN A 76 8.31 -3.72 -22.29
CA ASN A 76 9.30 -4.80 -22.19
C ASN A 76 9.10 -5.56 -20.87
N PRO A 77 8.35 -6.68 -20.86
CA PRO A 77 8.02 -7.40 -19.64
C PRO A 77 9.24 -7.98 -18.91
N LYS A 78 10.42 -8.05 -19.55
CA LYS A 78 11.63 -8.63 -18.96
C LYS A 78 12.57 -7.63 -18.28
N LYS A 79 12.50 -6.34 -18.62
CA LYS A 79 13.43 -5.31 -18.10
C LYS A 79 12.74 -4.13 -17.40
N GLY A 80 11.43 -3.98 -17.56
CA GLY A 80 10.70 -2.78 -17.18
C GLY A 80 11.19 -1.56 -17.97
N GLU A 81 10.29 -0.64 -18.27
CA GLU A 81 10.67 0.65 -18.83
C GLU A 81 10.50 1.75 -17.79
N ASN A 82 11.13 2.90 -18.04
CA ASN A 82 10.95 4.04 -17.17
C ASN A 82 9.48 4.49 -17.26
N THR A 83 8.89 4.70 -16.10
CA THR A 83 7.53 5.24 -15.95
C THR A 83 7.62 6.56 -15.21
N TYR A 84 6.69 7.46 -15.50
CA TYR A 84 6.71 8.83 -15.01
C TYR A 84 5.47 9.12 -14.16
N PRO A 85 5.57 9.95 -13.12
CA PRO A 85 4.41 10.36 -12.33
C PRO A 85 3.45 11.16 -13.21
N HIS A 86 2.20 10.75 -13.22
CA HIS A 86 1.10 11.45 -13.87
C HIS A 86 0.01 11.78 -12.85
N ILE A 87 -0.74 12.83 -13.15
CA ILE A 87 -2.00 13.17 -12.49
C ILE A 87 -3.10 13.38 -13.54
N ILE A 88 -4.30 12.92 -13.23
CA ILE A 88 -5.50 13.05 -14.07
C ILE A 88 -6.70 13.31 -13.18
N THR A 89 -7.73 13.99 -13.69
CA THR A 89 -9.02 14.11 -12.99
C THR A 89 -10.10 13.32 -13.71
N TYR A 90 -11.03 12.78 -12.92
CA TYR A 90 -12.25 12.16 -13.37
C TYR A 90 -13.44 12.91 -12.79
N ASN A 91 -14.39 13.29 -13.63
CA ASN A 91 -15.65 13.88 -13.21
C ASN A 91 -16.74 12.79 -13.18
N PRO A 92 -17.22 12.33 -12.00
CA PRO A 92 -18.22 11.28 -11.94
C PRO A 92 -19.59 11.68 -12.49
N LYS A 93 -19.89 12.98 -12.59
CA LYS A 93 -21.15 13.50 -13.13
C LYS A 93 -21.17 13.42 -14.65
N THR A 94 -20.08 13.82 -15.31
CA THR A 94 -19.96 13.78 -16.79
C THR A 94 -19.34 12.49 -17.32
N LYS A 95 -18.72 11.70 -16.44
CA LYS A 95 -17.92 10.50 -16.76
C LYS A 95 -16.73 10.80 -17.69
N GLU A 96 -16.17 11.99 -17.56
CA GLU A 96 -15.05 12.44 -18.38
C GLU A 96 -13.74 12.42 -17.59
N LEU A 97 -12.67 12.05 -18.30
CA LEU A 97 -11.30 12.21 -17.81
C LEU A 97 -10.67 13.47 -18.41
N SER A 98 -9.85 14.15 -17.63
CA SER A 98 -8.98 15.20 -18.17
C SER A 98 -7.87 14.61 -19.04
N ILE A 99 -7.14 15.48 -19.75
CA ILE A 99 -5.84 15.09 -20.31
C ILE A 99 -4.89 14.80 -19.13
N PRO A 100 -4.14 13.67 -19.14
CA PRO A 100 -3.15 13.40 -18.10
C PRO A 100 -1.98 14.38 -18.16
N ILE A 101 -1.54 14.84 -16.98
CA ILE A 101 -0.38 15.72 -16.84
C ILE A 101 0.82 14.88 -16.38
N LYS A 102 1.87 14.83 -17.20
CA LYS A 102 3.17 14.25 -16.81
C LYS A 102 3.93 15.25 -15.94
N LEU A 103 4.28 14.86 -14.72
CA LEU A 103 4.85 15.77 -13.71
C LEU A 103 6.38 15.74 -13.63
N ALA A 104 7.02 14.78 -14.29
CA ALA A 104 8.48 14.69 -14.31
C ALA A 104 9.01 14.05 -15.60
N GLU A 105 10.17 14.53 -16.06
CA GLU A 105 10.91 13.94 -17.18
C GLU A 105 11.82 12.77 -16.77
N LYS A 106 12.03 12.60 -15.46
CA LYS A 106 12.86 11.54 -14.88
C LYS A 106 12.15 10.92 -13.70
N ASN A 107 12.14 9.61 -13.71
CA ASN A 107 11.75 8.77 -12.59
C ASN A 107 12.45 7.42 -12.80
N GLY A 108 11.78 6.28 -12.59
CA GLY A 108 12.40 4.99 -12.84
C GLY A 108 11.43 3.87 -13.17
N ARG A 109 11.98 2.67 -13.13
CA ARG A 109 11.30 1.42 -13.49
C ARG A 109 10.71 0.70 -12.29
N ASP A 110 11.13 1.13 -11.11
CA ASP A 110 10.75 0.51 -9.86
C ASP A 110 9.31 0.93 -9.52
N GLN A 111 8.44 -0.05 -9.29
CA GLN A 111 7.06 0.17 -8.88
C GLN A 111 6.93 0.93 -7.55
N HIS A 112 7.96 0.94 -6.69
CA HIS A 112 7.97 1.72 -5.46
C HIS A 112 7.96 3.24 -5.72
N PHE A 113 8.35 3.68 -6.93
CA PHE A 113 8.37 5.09 -7.30
C PHE A 113 6.99 5.69 -7.58
N THR A 114 5.92 4.94 -7.40
CA THR A 114 4.55 5.37 -7.66
C THR A 114 4.17 6.61 -6.84
N PRO A 115 3.44 7.59 -7.39
CA PRO A 115 3.10 8.79 -6.64
C PRO A 115 2.05 8.52 -5.55
N VAL A 116 2.12 9.28 -4.47
CA VAL A 116 1.02 9.51 -3.53
C VAL A 116 0.57 10.97 -3.57
N ILE A 117 -0.70 11.21 -3.29
CA ILE A 117 -1.35 12.53 -3.38
C ILE A 117 -2.13 12.84 -2.10
N TRP A 118 -2.11 14.09 -1.67
CA TRP A 118 -2.98 14.59 -0.59
C TRP A 118 -3.28 16.07 -0.80
N MET A 119 -4.19 16.60 0.00
CA MET A 119 -4.58 18.01 -0.01
C MET A 119 -4.37 18.60 1.38
N ASP A 120 -3.81 19.80 1.45
CA ASP A 120 -3.67 20.53 2.72
C ASP A 120 -4.95 21.29 3.10
N LYS A 121 -4.91 21.99 4.24
CA LYS A 121 -6.08 22.73 4.76
C LYS A 121 -6.37 24.02 3.99
N ASP A 122 -5.44 24.47 3.14
CA ASP A 122 -5.55 25.67 2.30
C ASP A 122 -5.83 25.27 0.83
N ASP A 123 -6.30 24.04 0.63
CA ASP A 123 -6.68 23.40 -0.64
C ASP A 123 -5.54 23.21 -1.65
N TYR A 124 -4.27 23.35 -1.26
CA TYR A 124 -3.16 22.99 -2.14
C TYR A 124 -3.02 21.48 -2.25
N ILE A 125 -2.74 21.02 -3.47
CA ILE A 125 -2.57 19.60 -3.77
C ILE A 125 -1.08 19.30 -3.69
N HIS A 126 -0.73 18.32 -2.88
CA HIS A 126 0.63 17.81 -2.75
C HIS A 126 0.77 16.46 -3.43
N LEU A 127 1.97 16.20 -3.93
CA LEU A 127 2.31 14.95 -4.57
C LEU A 127 3.75 14.54 -4.20
N LEU A 128 3.93 13.29 -3.81
CA LEU A 128 5.24 12.72 -3.49
C LEU A 128 5.48 11.48 -4.35
N TYR A 129 6.60 11.43 -5.09
CA TYR A 129 6.94 10.31 -5.97
C TYR A 129 8.43 9.99 -5.91
N GLY A 130 8.83 8.84 -6.45
CA GLY A 130 10.25 8.42 -6.49
C GLY A 130 10.78 7.84 -5.17
N CYS A 131 9.89 7.46 -4.25
CA CYS A 131 10.25 6.90 -2.93
C CYS A 131 10.69 5.44 -3.02
N HIS A 132 12.01 5.20 -2.98
CA HIS A 132 12.57 3.89 -2.66
C HIS A 132 13.96 4.10 -2.08
N ASN A 133 14.11 3.89 -0.75
CA ASN A 133 15.37 3.84 0.00
C ASN A 133 16.45 4.90 -0.33
N THR A 134 16.05 6.09 -0.79
CA THR A 134 16.97 7.15 -1.22
C THR A 134 16.31 8.54 -1.10
N LYS A 135 17.14 9.60 -1.10
CA LYS A 135 16.73 11.01 -1.30
C LYS A 135 16.31 11.36 -2.74
N ARG A 136 16.06 10.37 -3.61
CA ARG A 136 15.71 10.63 -5.03
C ARG A 136 14.24 10.97 -5.23
N TYR A 137 13.44 10.95 -4.17
CA TYR A 137 12.04 11.32 -4.26
C TYR A 137 11.89 12.83 -4.51
N THR A 138 10.71 13.25 -4.93
CA THR A 138 10.38 14.65 -5.13
C THR A 138 9.02 14.94 -4.51
N HIS A 139 8.97 15.99 -3.70
CA HIS A 139 7.74 16.53 -3.13
C HIS A 139 7.32 17.76 -3.92
N LEU A 140 6.16 17.69 -4.56
CA LEU A 140 5.54 18.78 -5.29
C LEU A 140 4.31 19.30 -4.53
N VAL A 141 4.00 20.57 -4.75
CA VAL A 141 2.72 21.18 -4.39
C VAL A 141 2.26 22.11 -5.50
N THR A 142 0.96 22.24 -5.71
CA THR A 142 0.41 23.14 -6.73
C THR A 142 0.77 24.61 -6.43
N LYS A 143 0.84 25.44 -7.46
CA LYS A 143 1.03 26.89 -7.31
C LYS A 143 -0.27 27.61 -6.93
N GLN A 144 -1.42 27.01 -7.23
CA GLN A 144 -2.74 27.54 -6.92
C GLN A 144 -3.57 26.49 -6.15
N PRO A 145 -4.41 26.90 -5.17
CA PRO A 145 -5.31 26.01 -4.46
C PRO A 145 -6.29 25.30 -5.41
N GLY A 146 -6.46 23.99 -5.24
CA GLY A 146 -7.43 23.16 -5.97
C GLY A 146 -7.11 22.93 -7.46
N ASP A 147 -6.05 23.53 -7.99
CA ASP A 147 -5.74 23.54 -9.42
C ASP A 147 -4.43 22.82 -9.72
N ILE A 148 -4.52 21.73 -10.48
CA ILE A 148 -3.37 20.92 -10.93
C ILE A 148 -2.67 21.51 -12.16
N GLY A 149 -3.24 22.56 -12.74
CA GLY A 149 -2.77 23.23 -13.94
C GLY A 149 -2.89 22.38 -15.19
N THR A 150 -1.94 22.59 -16.11
CA THR A 150 -1.87 21.87 -17.39
C THR A 150 -0.51 21.21 -17.62
N SER A 151 0.47 21.50 -16.75
CA SER A 151 1.85 21.01 -16.89
C SER A 151 2.57 20.92 -15.54
N ALA A 152 3.76 20.30 -15.53
CA ALA A 152 4.64 20.30 -14.36
C ALA A 152 5.05 21.71 -13.90
N ASP A 153 5.04 22.71 -14.80
CA ASP A 153 5.38 24.09 -14.46
C ASP A 153 4.33 24.76 -13.57
N ASP A 154 3.15 24.18 -13.41
CA ASP A 154 2.10 24.67 -12.51
C ASP A 154 2.30 24.20 -11.05
N TRP A 155 3.39 23.47 -10.80
CA TRP A 155 3.78 22.95 -9.50
C TRP A 155 5.09 23.58 -9.02
N LYS A 156 5.33 23.54 -7.72
CA LYS A 156 6.60 23.91 -7.09
C LYS A 156 7.14 22.74 -6.28
N THR A 157 8.45 22.54 -6.33
CA THR A 157 9.14 21.57 -5.49
C THR A 157 9.28 22.12 -4.06
N LEU A 158 8.95 21.30 -3.06
CA LEU A 158 9.16 21.58 -1.65
C LEU A 158 10.45 20.91 -1.13
N PRO A 159 10.95 21.32 0.04
CA PRO A 159 12.10 20.67 0.67
C PRO A 159 11.90 19.16 0.89
N GLU A 160 13.02 18.46 1.06
CA GLU A 160 13.03 17.04 1.45
C GLU A 160 12.34 16.84 2.81
N ILE A 161 11.53 15.78 2.92
CA ILE A 161 10.82 15.37 4.13
C ILE A 161 11.74 14.58 5.09
N ALA A 162 12.53 13.65 4.52
CA ALA A 162 13.41 12.74 5.24
C ALA A 162 14.59 12.25 4.36
N ASP A 163 15.61 11.64 4.98
CA ASP A 163 16.78 11.14 4.25
C ASP A 163 16.48 9.97 3.30
N ALA A 164 15.46 9.18 3.59
CA ALA A 164 14.99 8.15 2.68
C ALA A 164 13.56 7.76 3.05
N ILE A 165 12.77 7.46 2.00
CA ILE A 165 11.37 7.09 2.13
C ILE A 165 11.11 5.89 1.23
N SER A 166 10.47 4.87 1.79
CA SER A 166 9.80 3.80 1.05
C SER A 166 8.39 3.62 1.61
N TYR A 167 7.41 3.37 0.74
CA TYR A 167 6.02 3.16 1.15
C TYR A 167 5.39 4.34 1.91
N PRO A 168 5.41 5.57 1.36
CA PRO A 168 4.79 6.71 2.02
C PRO A 168 3.28 6.51 2.14
N THR A 169 2.76 6.62 3.36
CA THR A 169 1.33 6.74 3.63
C THR A 169 1.04 8.08 4.31
N VAL A 170 0.21 8.92 3.69
CA VAL A 170 -0.05 10.29 4.16
C VAL A 170 -1.49 10.43 4.67
N TYR A 171 -1.66 11.18 5.76
CA TYR A 171 -2.96 11.53 6.34
C TYR A 171 -3.03 13.00 6.76
N ASN A 172 -4.21 13.59 6.60
CA ASN A 172 -4.61 14.75 7.39
C ASN A 172 -5.08 14.23 8.76
N ILE A 173 -4.50 14.73 9.83
CA ILE A 173 -4.77 14.29 11.21
C ILE A 173 -5.41 15.42 12.01
N SER A 174 -5.79 15.15 13.27
CA SER A 174 -6.45 16.14 14.12
C SER A 174 -5.61 17.42 14.30
N GLY A 175 -6.31 18.55 14.46
CA GLY A 175 -5.69 19.87 14.61
C GLY A 175 -5.21 20.50 13.30
N GLY A 176 -5.63 19.99 12.13
CA GLY A 176 -5.21 20.53 10.83
C GLY A 176 -3.76 20.19 10.47
N ARG A 177 -3.20 19.19 11.13
CA ARG A 177 -1.83 18.71 10.93
C ARG A 177 -1.80 17.61 9.88
N GLN A 178 -0.61 17.26 9.41
CA GLN A 178 -0.41 16.17 8.46
C GLN A 178 0.60 15.16 9.01
N LEU A 179 0.40 13.89 8.67
CA LEU A 179 1.28 12.79 9.03
C LEU A 179 1.74 12.05 7.78
N ILE A 180 3.02 11.70 7.74
CA ILE A 180 3.57 10.74 6.77
C ILE A 180 4.19 9.57 7.52
N TYR A 181 3.71 8.35 7.25
CA TYR A 181 4.22 7.10 7.77
C TYR A 181 4.98 6.35 6.67
N TYR A 182 6.18 5.85 6.96
CA TYR A 182 7.03 5.21 5.95
C TYR A 182 8.13 4.34 6.56
N ARG A 183 8.80 3.57 5.70
CA ARG A 183 10.05 2.88 6.04
C ARG A 183 11.25 3.75 5.66
N GLY A 184 12.15 3.96 6.62
CA GLY A 184 13.24 4.94 6.51
C GLY A 184 14.41 4.56 5.60
N ASP A 185 14.56 3.29 5.21
CA ASP A 185 15.63 2.83 4.31
C ASP A 185 15.24 1.47 3.67
N ARG A 186 16.23 0.61 3.40
CA ARG A 186 16.10 -0.76 2.88
C ARG A 186 15.27 -1.65 3.83
N HIS A 187 15.13 -2.91 3.47
CA HIS A 187 14.22 -3.86 4.12
C HIS A 187 14.33 -3.87 5.65
N ARG A 188 15.54 -3.91 6.19
CA ARG A 188 15.82 -4.09 7.62
C ARG A 188 15.78 -2.79 8.45
N SER A 189 15.24 -1.73 7.87
CA SER A 189 15.19 -0.42 8.50
C SER A 189 13.88 -0.17 9.22
N ASN A 190 13.88 0.94 9.94
CA ASN A 190 12.86 1.28 10.90
C ASN A 190 11.63 1.80 10.18
N TRP A 191 10.47 1.59 10.79
CA TRP A 191 9.23 2.25 10.40
C TRP A 191 8.93 3.38 11.37
N MET A 192 8.57 4.52 10.79
CA MET A 192 8.50 5.79 11.49
C MET A 192 7.45 6.69 10.86
N TYR A 193 7.16 7.79 11.54
CA TYR A 193 6.39 8.89 10.97
C TYR A 193 6.95 10.25 11.31
N ASN A 194 6.59 11.23 10.49
CA ASN A 194 6.82 12.65 10.75
C ASN A 194 5.48 13.38 10.74
N ILE A 195 5.40 14.46 11.50
CA ILE A 195 4.23 15.34 11.55
C ILE A 195 4.59 16.69 10.95
N SER A 196 3.71 17.26 10.15
CA SER A 196 3.77 18.64 9.71
C SER A 196 2.66 19.46 10.38
N GLU A 197 3.06 20.63 10.87
CA GLU A 197 2.19 21.63 11.51
C GLU A 197 1.85 22.79 10.54
N ASP A 198 2.43 22.81 9.34
CA ASP A 198 2.43 23.93 8.42
C ASP A 198 2.08 23.52 6.98
N ASN A 199 1.05 22.67 6.84
CA ASN A 199 0.55 22.21 5.53
C ASN A 199 1.61 21.46 4.70
N GLY A 200 2.42 20.62 5.35
CA GLY A 200 3.38 19.77 4.67
C GLY A 200 4.59 20.53 4.12
N VAL A 201 4.80 21.79 4.51
CA VAL A 201 5.96 22.58 4.08
C VAL A 201 7.20 22.17 4.84
N THR A 202 7.08 21.95 6.16
CA THR A 202 8.13 21.40 7.02
C THR A 202 7.62 20.21 7.82
N TRP A 203 8.55 19.35 8.24
CA TRP A 203 8.25 18.10 8.93
C TRP A 203 9.10 17.98 10.20
N SER A 204 8.49 17.46 11.27
CA SER A 204 9.17 17.15 12.52
C SER A 204 10.33 16.17 12.31
N PRO A 205 11.25 15.99 13.28
CA PRO A 205 12.07 14.78 13.34
C PRO A 205 11.20 13.50 13.34
N PRO A 206 11.74 12.36 12.88
CA PRO A 206 10.97 11.12 12.79
C PRO A 206 10.74 10.50 14.16
N TYR A 207 9.51 10.05 14.41
CA TYR A 207 9.13 9.20 15.53
C TYR A 207 9.26 7.74 15.11
N ILE A 208 10.24 7.02 15.66
CA ILE A 208 10.52 5.63 15.30
C ILE A 208 9.60 4.70 16.09
N VAL A 209 8.77 3.92 15.40
CA VAL A 209 7.79 3.00 16.02
C VAL A 209 8.39 1.61 16.17
N THR A 210 8.94 1.06 15.09
CA THR A 210 9.55 -0.27 15.10
C THR A 210 10.92 -0.22 14.47
N ASP A 211 11.86 -0.91 15.10
CA ASP A 211 13.14 -1.29 14.52
C ASP A 211 13.36 -2.74 14.94
N LEU A 212 12.91 -3.67 14.08
CA LEU A 212 12.88 -5.09 14.43
C LEU A 212 14.28 -5.68 14.65
N ASN A 213 15.34 -4.93 14.34
CA ASN A 213 16.73 -5.31 14.53
C ASN A 213 17.45 -4.46 15.60
N ASN A 214 16.72 -3.70 16.43
CA ASN A 214 17.31 -2.84 17.48
C ASN A 214 17.50 -3.54 18.84
N ALA A 215 17.46 -4.86 18.87
CA ALA A 215 17.67 -5.61 20.11
C ALA A 215 19.07 -5.29 20.69
N GLU A 216 19.19 -5.15 22.02
CA GLU A 216 20.45 -4.72 22.66
C GLU A 216 21.60 -5.70 22.41
N ASP A 217 21.30 -6.97 22.23
CA ASP A 217 22.24 -8.01 21.82
C ASP A 217 22.74 -7.81 20.38
N LEU A 218 22.05 -7.06 19.53
CA LEU A 218 22.51 -6.68 18.17
C LEU A 218 23.40 -5.43 18.17
N LYS A 219 23.53 -4.71 19.29
CA LYS A 219 24.39 -3.53 19.41
C LYS A 219 25.85 -3.96 19.57
N ILE A 220 26.55 -4.02 18.44
CA ILE A 220 27.98 -4.33 18.33
C ILE A 220 28.78 -3.34 19.20
N THR A 221 29.35 -3.82 20.31
CA THR A 221 30.30 -3.03 21.11
C THR A 221 31.76 -3.43 20.89
N ASP A 222 32.02 -4.54 20.19
CA ASP A 222 33.40 -5.03 19.96
C ASP A 222 33.58 -5.66 18.57
N GLU A 223 34.75 -5.49 17.95
CA GLU A 223 35.02 -5.90 16.56
C GLU A 223 34.88 -7.42 16.32
N THR A 224 35.05 -8.23 17.38
CA THR A 224 34.86 -9.69 17.39
C THR A 224 33.39 -10.11 17.33
N THR A 225 32.48 -9.39 18.01
CA THR A 225 31.02 -9.67 17.96
C THR A 225 30.38 -9.30 16.63
N LYS A 226 31.06 -8.47 15.81
CA LYS A 226 30.59 -8.04 14.49
C LYS A 226 30.47 -9.19 13.48
N ALA A 227 31.35 -10.19 13.59
CA ALA A 227 31.33 -11.37 12.74
C ALA A 227 30.30 -12.43 13.19
N GLU A 228 30.01 -12.51 14.50
CA GLU A 228 29.05 -13.47 15.05
C GLU A 228 27.60 -12.94 14.97
N HIS A 229 27.38 -11.64 15.11
CA HIS A 229 26.06 -11.00 15.03
C HIS A 229 25.70 -10.50 13.62
N GLU A 230 26.62 -10.62 12.65
CA GLU A 230 26.26 -10.53 11.23
C GLU A 230 25.17 -11.55 10.84
N PHE A 231 24.95 -12.58 11.65
CA PHE A 231 24.04 -13.68 11.38
C PHE A 231 22.66 -13.56 12.06
N ILE A 232 22.47 -12.66 13.04
CA ILE A 232 21.46 -12.95 14.07
C ILE A 232 20.06 -12.40 13.80
N ASP A 233 19.83 -11.36 13.01
CA ASP A 233 18.46 -11.10 12.54
C ASP A 233 18.43 -10.35 11.22
N GLU A 234 18.21 -11.10 10.14
CA GLU A 234 17.76 -10.52 8.87
C GLU A 234 16.25 -10.29 8.88
N THR A 235 15.71 -9.72 9.96
CA THR A 235 14.28 -9.52 10.08
C THR A 235 13.88 -8.14 9.56
N SER A 236 12.72 -8.09 8.90
CA SER A 236 12.09 -6.89 8.38
C SER A 236 10.61 -6.94 8.70
N SER A 237 9.89 -5.86 8.42
CA SER A 237 8.44 -5.84 8.43
C SER A 237 7.90 -5.11 7.21
N TYR A 238 6.69 -5.51 6.84
CA TYR A 238 5.83 -4.76 5.96
C TYR A 238 4.60 -4.33 6.75
N GLN A 239 4.34 -3.02 6.75
CA GLN A 239 3.32 -2.42 7.58
C GLN A 239 2.26 -1.74 6.74
N SER A 240 1.05 -1.73 7.26
CA SER A 240 -0.04 -0.88 6.80
C SER A 240 -0.55 -0.08 7.98
N VAL A 241 -1.03 1.13 7.70
CA VAL A 241 -1.54 2.03 8.73
C VAL A 241 -2.91 2.53 8.37
N CYS A 242 -3.79 2.77 9.34
CA CYS A 242 -5.11 3.39 9.14
C CYS A 242 -5.33 4.46 10.20
N LEU A 243 -5.81 5.63 9.79
CA LEU A 243 -6.17 6.70 10.72
C LEU A 243 -7.55 6.41 11.34
N SER A 244 -7.71 6.72 12.63
CA SER A 244 -9.02 6.77 13.26
C SER A 244 -9.89 7.89 12.66
N LYS A 245 -11.21 7.76 12.78
CA LYS A 245 -12.16 8.72 12.19
C LYS A 245 -11.99 10.15 12.72
N ASP A 246 -11.58 10.30 13.97
CA ASP A 246 -11.31 11.60 14.61
C ASP A 246 -9.91 12.15 14.32
N GLY A 247 -9.06 11.37 13.63
CA GLY A 247 -7.70 11.76 13.29
C GLY A 247 -6.72 11.77 14.46
N ASN A 248 -7.09 11.20 15.62
CA ASN A 248 -6.24 11.20 16.82
C ASN A 248 -5.37 9.96 16.96
N PHE A 249 -5.74 8.84 16.34
CA PHE A 249 -5.02 7.59 16.46
C PHE A 249 -4.56 7.06 15.11
N LEU A 250 -3.33 6.55 15.07
CA LEU A 250 -2.82 5.78 13.95
C LEU A 250 -2.79 4.30 14.33
N HIS A 251 -3.64 3.51 13.68
CA HIS A 251 -3.65 2.07 13.79
C HIS A 251 -2.58 1.52 12.86
N VAL A 252 -1.72 0.63 13.35
CA VAL A 252 -0.63 0.03 12.57
C VAL A 252 -0.74 -1.47 12.67
N ALA A 253 -0.81 -2.14 11.53
CA ALA A 253 -0.65 -3.58 11.45
C ALA A 253 0.59 -3.92 10.64
N PHE A 254 1.28 -4.96 11.06
CA PHE A 254 2.44 -5.43 10.32
C PHE A 254 2.56 -6.94 10.35
N SER A 255 3.33 -7.44 9.38
CA SER A 255 3.78 -8.82 9.35
C SER A 255 5.30 -8.85 9.34
N GLN A 256 5.86 -9.84 10.05
CA GLN A 256 7.29 -10.10 10.04
C GLN A 256 7.67 -10.62 8.65
N TYR A 257 8.78 -10.15 8.12
CA TYR A 257 9.38 -10.66 6.90
C TYR A 257 10.78 -11.16 7.24
N ASP A 258 11.01 -12.46 7.04
CA ASP A 258 12.35 -13.05 7.20
C ASP A 258 13.16 -12.78 5.92
N ASP A 259 13.93 -11.71 5.95
CA ASP A 259 14.71 -11.22 4.82
C ASP A 259 16.04 -11.97 4.71
N ASN A 260 15.99 -13.30 4.47
CA ASN A 260 17.16 -14.17 4.32
C ASN A 260 17.98 -13.84 3.05
N LYS A 261 18.70 -12.72 3.05
CA LYS A 261 19.55 -12.21 1.95
C LYS A 261 20.93 -12.83 1.97
N LYS A 262 21.38 -13.33 3.12
CA LYS A 262 22.65 -14.05 3.26
C LYS A 262 22.58 -15.51 2.81
N GLY A 263 21.37 -16.01 2.55
CA GLY A 263 21.18 -17.36 2.04
C GLY A 263 21.46 -18.43 3.09
N LEU A 264 21.11 -18.13 4.35
CA LEU A 264 21.23 -19.04 5.47
C LEU A 264 20.27 -20.24 5.27
N PRO A 265 20.77 -21.49 5.17
CA PRO A 265 19.97 -22.68 4.89
C PRO A 265 18.78 -22.86 5.84
N GLU A 266 18.99 -22.63 7.12
CA GLU A 266 17.98 -22.77 8.18
C GLU A 266 16.77 -21.84 7.99
N LYS A 267 16.96 -20.66 7.40
CA LYS A 267 15.90 -19.69 7.10
C LYS A 267 15.17 -19.99 5.79
N PHE A 268 15.69 -20.90 4.98
CA PHE A 268 14.98 -21.40 3.80
C PHE A 268 13.98 -22.50 4.15
N ILE A 269 14.11 -23.10 5.33
CA ILE A 269 13.25 -24.19 5.77
C ILE A 269 11.95 -23.61 6.33
N ASN A 270 10.85 -23.87 5.63
CA ASN A 270 9.53 -23.74 6.20
C ASN A 270 9.04 -25.14 6.58
N ASN A 271 9.01 -25.46 7.88
CA ASN A 271 8.70 -26.81 8.37
C ASN A 271 7.28 -27.22 8.00
N ARG A 272 6.35 -26.25 7.99
CA ARG A 272 4.96 -26.50 7.58
C ARG A 272 4.85 -26.99 6.14
N TYR A 273 5.59 -26.39 5.20
CA TYR A 273 5.51 -26.73 3.78
C TYR A 273 6.60 -27.71 3.32
N GLY A 274 7.60 -27.99 4.16
CA GLY A 274 8.72 -28.86 3.81
C GLY A 274 9.57 -28.30 2.66
N THR A 275 9.64 -26.99 2.51
CA THR A 275 10.40 -26.32 1.43
C THR A 275 11.75 -25.84 1.93
N ASP A 276 12.76 -25.85 1.05
CA ASP A 276 14.14 -25.40 1.27
C ASP A 276 14.49 -24.14 0.45
N TYR A 277 13.50 -23.28 0.18
CA TYR A 277 13.67 -22.03 -0.58
C TYR A 277 12.96 -20.85 0.11
N ASN A 278 13.54 -19.64 0.01
CA ASN A 278 12.95 -18.43 0.62
C ASN A 278 11.81 -17.97 -0.27
N LEU A 279 10.59 -18.23 0.19
CA LEU A 279 9.36 -17.89 -0.54
C LEU A 279 9.04 -16.38 -0.51
N GLY A 280 9.86 -15.54 0.11
CA GLY A 280 9.58 -14.11 0.26
C GLY A 280 8.35 -13.86 1.14
N ILE A 281 8.07 -14.79 2.05
CA ILE A 281 6.81 -14.85 2.81
C ILE A 281 6.88 -14.03 4.07
N LYS A 282 5.73 -13.43 4.40
CA LYS A 282 5.52 -12.70 5.64
C LYS A 282 4.75 -13.59 6.62
N TYR A 283 5.13 -13.53 7.88
CA TYR A 283 4.57 -14.34 8.96
C TYR A 283 3.93 -13.47 10.02
N ASN A 284 2.99 -14.08 10.73
CA ASN A 284 2.29 -13.50 11.85
C ASN A 284 1.55 -12.19 11.52
N LEU A 285 0.69 -11.80 12.43
CA LEU A 285 0.03 -10.51 12.42
C LEU A 285 0.30 -9.83 13.76
N TYR A 286 0.78 -8.60 13.65
CA TYR A 286 1.04 -7.73 14.78
C TYR A 286 0.20 -6.47 14.65
N TYR A 287 -0.18 -5.90 15.78
CA TYR A 287 -0.95 -4.68 15.87
C TYR A 287 -0.45 -3.77 16.99
N LEU A 288 -0.47 -2.47 16.72
CA LEU A 288 -0.27 -1.40 17.69
C LEU A 288 -1.13 -0.18 17.31
N LYS A 289 -1.33 0.71 18.27
CA LYS A 289 -2.04 1.97 18.11
C LYS A 289 -1.18 3.12 18.64
N VAL A 290 -0.99 4.15 17.83
CA VAL A 290 -0.26 5.36 18.22
C VAL A 290 -1.28 6.46 18.51
N ASP A 291 -1.19 7.08 19.68
CA ASP A 291 -1.88 8.32 19.99
C ASP A 291 -1.07 9.50 19.43
N LEU A 292 -1.64 10.24 18.48
CA LEU A 292 -0.96 11.32 17.76
C LEU A 292 -0.96 12.66 18.52
N SER A 293 -1.54 12.70 19.72
CA SER A 293 -1.49 13.88 20.59
C SER A 293 -0.23 13.88 21.48
N ASN A 294 0.23 12.70 21.90
CA ASN A 294 1.34 12.53 22.83
C ASN A 294 2.42 11.54 22.36
N ASN A 295 2.20 10.87 21.22
CA ASN A 295 3.06 9.83 20.63
C ASN A 295 3.15 8.54 21.44
N GLU A 296 2.26 8.32 22.41
CA GLU A 296 2.19 7.06 23.15
C GLU A 296 1.74 5.92 22.22
N VAL A 297 2.35 4.75 22.39
CA VAL A 297 2.06 3.57 21.59
C VAL A 297 1.49 2.49 22.48
N THR A 298 0.38 1.89 22.09
CA THR A 298 -0.32 0.85 22.85
C THR A 298 -0.53 -0.41 22.01
N ASN A 299 -0.63 -1.57 22.66
CA ASN A 299 -1.02 -2.82 21.98
C ASN A 299 -2.55 -2.92 21.83
N TYR A 300 -3.02 -4.09 21.38
CA TYR A 300 -4.45 -4.39 21.25
C TYR A 300 -5.22 -4.30 22.59
N GLU A 301 -4.59 -4.74 23.69
CA GLU A 301 -5.18 -4.74 25.03
C GLU A 301 -5.17 -3.34 25.70
N GLY A 302 -4.47 -2.38 25.09
CA GLY A 302 -4.31 -1.02 25.63
C GLY A 302 -3.10 -0.82 26.52
N ASP A 303 -2.20 -1.80 26.64
CA ASP A 303 -0.95 -1.66 27.39
C ASP A 303 0.02 -0.73 26.67
N LEU A 304 0.68 0.15 27.43
CA LEU A 304 1.72 1.04 26.89
C LEU A 304 2.96 0.25 26.44
N LEU A 305 3.47 0.58 25.26
CA LEU A 305 4.60 -0.05 24.61
C LEU A 305 5.83 0.86 24.61
N THR A 306 7.01 0.23 24.69
CA THR A 306 8.29 0.92 24.52
C THR A 306 8.68 0.96 23.05
N THR A 307 9.01 2.14 22.53
CA THR A 307 9.49 2.32 21.14
C THR A 307 10.92 2.83 21.08
N PRO A 308 11.72 2.46 20.05
CA PRO A 308 11.34 1.57 18.96
C PRO A 308 11.38 0.08 19.37
N MET A 309 10.40 -0.68 18.89
CA MET A 309 10.27 -2.10 19.23
C MET A 309 11.13 -2.99 18.34
N ASP A 310 11.87 -3.90 18.96
CA ASP A 310 12.51 -5.03 18.29
C ASP A 310 11.53 -6.19 18.05
N LEU A 311 11.99 -7.25 17.36
CA LEU A 311 11.16 -8.41 17.06
C LEU A 311 10.72 -9.19 18.32
N ALA A 312 11.61 -9.35 19.31
CA ALA A 312 11.32 -10.11 20.51
C ALA A 312 10.21 -9.44 21.33
N TYR A 313 10.32 -8.12 21.52
CA TYR A 313 9.31 -7.30 22.18
C TYR A 313 8.00 -7.30 21.39
N ALA A 314 8.05 -7.14 20.07
CA ALA A 314 6.85 -7.22 19.22
C ALA A 314 6.15 -8.59 19.31
N ASN A 315 6.90 -9.69 19.37
CA ASN A 315 6.35 -11.04 19.56
C ASN A 315 5.65 -11.22 20.91
N ALA A 316 6.18 -10.59 21.96
CA ALA A 316 5.62 -10.67 23.29
C ALA A 316 4.38 -9.77 23.48
N HIS A 317 4.38 -8.59 22.86
CA HIS A 317 3.41 -7.54 23.21
C HIS A 317 2.44 -7.13 22.08
N CYS A 318 2.80 -7.35 20.82
CA CYS A 318 2.02 -6.85 19.67
C CYS A 318 1.39 -7.95 18.82
N ARG A 319 1.80 -9.21 18.97
CA ARG A 319 1.34 -10.31 18.11
C ARG A 319 -0.10 -10.69 18.42
N ILE A 320 -1.01 -10.44 17.47
CA ILE A 320 -2.43 -10.78 17.58
C ILE A 320 -2.79 -12.08 16.87
N TRP A 321 -1.98 -12.54 15.91
CA TRP A 321 -2.15 -13.86 15.29
C TRP A 321 -0.81 -14.49 14.96
N ASN A 322 -0.58 -15.68 15.51
CA ASN A 322 0.50 -16.56 15.08
C ASN A 322 0.02 -17.37 13.87
N THR A 323 0.69 -17.20 12.72
CA THR A 323 0.28 -17.90 11.50
C THR A 323 0.69 -19.37 11.48
N ASP A 324 1.47 -19.82 12.48
CA ASP A 324 1.95 -21.21 12.62
C ASP A 324 2.63 -21.65 11.31
N GLU A 325 3.64 -20.85 10.94
CA GLU A 325 4.45 -20.90 9.71
C GLU A 325 3.68 -20.74 8.38
N ARG A 326 2.38 -20.44 8.40
CA ARG A 326 1.66 -20.06 7.19
C ARG A 326 2.15 -18.69 6.73
N GLY A 327 2.92 -18.69 5.65
CA GLY A 327 3.38 -17.48 5.00
C GLY A 327 2.31 -16.82 4.14
N SER A 328 2.33 -15.48 4.09
CA SER A 328 1.58 -14.69 3.11
C SER A 328 2.52 -13.98 2.14
N GLY A 329 2.13 -13.89 0.86
CA GLY A 329 2.83 -13.07 -0.12
C GLY A 329 2.63 -11.56 0.08
N LYS A 330 1.47 -11.16 0.62
CA LYS A 330 1.09 -9.77 0.89
C LYS A 330 0.97 -9.51 2.40
N PRO A 331 1.41 -8.35 2.90
CA PRO A 331 1.17 -7.99 4.30
C PRO A 331 -0.31 -7.79 4.57
N ALA A 332 -0.72 -7.96 5.82
CA ALA A 332 -2.07 -7.65 6.25
C ALA A 332 -2.37 -6.15 6.15
N PHE A 333 -3.63 -5.83 5.86
CA PHE A 333 -4.11 -4.46 5.83
C PHE A 333 -4.99 -4.15 7.05
N VAL A 334 -4.63 -3.12 7.80
CA VAL A 334 -5.48 -2.60 8.88
C VAL A 334 -6.54 -1.64 8.35
N ASN A 335 -7.74 -1.78 8.89
CA ASN A 335 -8.82 -0.82 8.77
C ASN A 335 -9.44 -0.61 10.16
N VAL A 336 -10.32 0.37 10.28
CA VAL A 336 -11.06 0.66 11.51
C VAL A 336 -12.54 0.54 11.21
N ASP A 337 -13.28 -0.16 12.06
CA ASP A 337 -14.73 -0.31 11.91
C ASP A 337 -15.49 0.92 12.43
N GLU A 338 -16.82 0.83 12.44
CA GLU A 338 -17.69 1.93 12.90
C GLU A 338 -17.56 2.26 14.40
N ASN A 339 -17.06 1.32 15.20
CA ASN A 339 -16.86 1.47 16.64
C ASN A 339 -15.44 1.97 17.00
N GLY A 340 -14.54 2.03 16.02
CA GLY A 340 -13.14 2.38 16.26
C GLY A 340 -12.24 1.16 16.46
N ASP A 341 -12.77 -0.05 16.27
CA ASP A 341 -12.02 -1.29 16.48
C ASP A 341 -11.19 -1.65 15.23
N PRO A 342 -9.96 -2.14 15.41
CA PRO A 342 -9.13 -2.53 14.28
C PRO A 342 -9.65 -3.81 13.62
N THR A 343 -9.71 -3.79 12.29
CA THR A 343 -10.02 -4.95 11.44
C THR A 343 -8.85 -5.22 10.49
N PHE A 344 -8.68 -6.49 10.11
CA PHE A 344 -7.53 -6.94 9.32
C PHE A 344 -7.99 -7.72 8.09
N ILE A 345 -7.37 -7.43 6.94
CA ILE A 345 -7.65 -8.07 5.64
C ILE A 345 -6.38 -8.70 5.08
#